data_AF-A0A317G5T9-F1
#
_entry.id   AF-A0A317G5T9-F1
#
_cell.length_a   1.000
_cell.length_b   1.000
_cell.length_c   1.000
_cell.angle_alpha   90.00
_cell.angle_beta   90.00
_cell.angle_gamma   90.00
#
_symmetry.space_group_name_H-M   'P 1'
#
loop_
_entity.id
_entity.type
_entity.pdbx_description
1 polymer ?
#
loop_
_entity_poly.entity_id
_entity_poly.type
_entity_poly.pdbx_seq_one_letter_code
_entity_poly.pdbx_strand_id
1 'polypeptide(L)' 'MEVEATFTKDGFLRPVWIIWEDGTRYMIDKVQNCKRAASLSAGGCGILYECMVCGRQIHLFYEENYKWFVCRN' A
#
# COMPACT_ATOMS: atom_id res chain seq x y z
N MET A 1 -6.26 -7.59 -3.57
CA MET A 1 -6.45 -6.27 -4.20
C MET A 1 -5.39 -6.07 -5.26
N GLU A 2 -5.65 -5.24 -6.25
CA GLU A 2 -4.67 -4.87 -7.27
C GLU A 2 -4.12 -3.48 -6.97
N VAL A 3 -2.81 -3.33 -7.13
CA VAL A 3 -2.07 -2.09 -6.88
C VAL A 3 -1.08 -1.88 -8.00
N GLU A 4 -1.11 -0.72 -8.63
CA GLU A 4 -0.02 -0.28 -9.49
C GLU A 4 1.03 0.43 -8.63
N ALA A 5 2.27 0.00 -8.73
CA ALA A 5 3.39 0.58 -8.02
C ALA A 5 4.57 0.81 -8.96
N THR A 6 5.37 1.82 -8.66
CA THR A 6 6.61 2.12 -9.37
C THR A 6 7.80 1.90 -8.46
N PHE A 7 8.87 1.30 -8.99
CA PHE A 7 10.18 1.42 -8.35
C PHE A 7 10.73 2.82 -8.64
N THR A 8 11.15 3.53 -7.60
CA THR A 8 11.86 4.80 -7.75
C THR A 8 13.31 4.55 -8.10
N LYS A 9 14.00 5.58 -8.61
CA LYS A 9 15.44 5.51 -8.91
C LYS A 9 16.28 5.19 -7.66
N ASP A 10 15.78 5.56 -6.49
CA ASP A 10 16.42 5.31 -5.19
C ASP A 10 16.08 3.91 -4.62
N GLY A 11 15.37 3.08 -5.37
CA GLY A 11 15.08 1.69 -5.01
C GLY A 11 13.85 1.49 -4.13
N PHE A 12 13.01 2.51 -3.92
CA PHE A 12 11.78 2.37 -3.15
C PHE A 12 10.63 1.88 -4.03
N LEU A 13 9.85 0.93 -3.53
CA LEU A 13 8.57 0.58 -4.12
C LEU A 13 7.51 1.60 -3.68
N ARG A 14 6.98 2.37 -4.61
CA ARG A 14 5.97 3.40 -4.33
C ARG A 14 4.63 3.01 -4.96
N PRO A 15 3.57 2.80 -4.17
CA PRO A 15 2.23 2.56 -4.71
C PRO A 15 1.69 3.86 -5.34
N VAL A 16 0.95 3.73 -6.44
CA VAL A 16 0.43 4.84 -7.26
C VAL A 16 -1.09 4.77 -7.40
N TRP A 17 -1.64 3.57 -7.63
CA TRP A 17 -3.07 3.34 -7.75
C TRP A 17 -3.53 2.16 -6.91
N ILE A 18 -4.73 2.27 -6.35
CA ILE A 18 -5.48 1.15 -5.80
C ILE A 18 -6.61 0.83 -6.77
N ILE A 19 -6.67 -0.43 -7.20
CA ILE A 19 -7.73 -0.94 -8.08
C ILE A 19 -8.62 -1.85 -7.23
N TRP A 20 -9.89 -1.45 -7.12
CA TRP A 20 -10.89 -2.18 -6.36
C TRP A 20 -11.50 -3.31 -7.18
N GLU A 21 -12.27 -4.20 -6.53
CA GLU A 21 -12.80 -5.42 -7.17
C GLU A 21 -13.73 -5.12 -8.36
N ASP A 22 -14.38 -3.96 -8.37
CA ASP A 22 -15.22 -3.47 -9.46
C ASP A 22 -14.43 -2.79 -10.60
N GLY A 23 -13.09 -2.75 -10.49
CA GLY A 23 -12.20 -2.06 -11.43
C GLY A 23 -12.05 -0.56 -11.17
N THR A 24 -12.73 0.00 -10.17
CA THR A 24 -12.59 1.43 -9.83
C THR A 24 -11.16 1.72 -9.37
N ARG A 25 -10.56 2.75 -9.97
CA ARG A 25 -9.17 3.16 -9.70
C ARG A 25 -9.15 4.39 -8.80
N TYR A 26 -8.42 4.29 -7.69
CA TYR A 26 -8.19 5.38 -6.76
C TYR A 26 -6.73 5.79 -6.79
N MET A 27 -6.46 7.07 -7.06
CA MET A 27 -5.11 7.62 -7.06
C MET A 27 -4.60 7.74 -5.63
N ILE A 28 -3.35 7.35 -5.40
CA ILE A 28 -2.64 7.70 -4.16
C ILE A 28 -2.08 9.10 -4.32
N ASP A 29 -2.74 10.06 -3.67
CA ASP A 29 -2.37 11.47 -3.66
C ASP A 29 -0.97 11.66 -3.08
N LYS A 30 -0.71 10.99 -1.94
CA LYS A 30 0.54 11.09 -1.20
C LYS A 30 0.83 9.83 -0.41
N VAL A 31 2.10 9.41 -0.40
CA VAL A 31 2.63 8.48 0.61
C VAL A 31 3.24 9.35 1.71
N GLN A 32 2.64 9.36 2.89
CA GLN A 32 3.07 10.18 4.02
C GLN A 32 4.21 9.51 4.80
N ASN A 33 4.14 8.19 4.95
CA ASN A 33 5.13 7.42 5.68
C ASN A 33 5.24 6.00 5.12
N CYS A 34 6.41 5.37 5.29
CA CYS A 34 6.62 3.97 4.99
C CYS A 34 7.56 3.35 6.03
N LYS A 35 7.15 2.24 6.64
CA LYS A 35 7.96 1.54 7.66
C LYS A 35 7.86 0.04 7.52
N ARG A 36 8.92 -0.67 7.88
CA ARG A 36 8.83 -2.12 8.09
C ARG A 36 7.91 -2.38 9.28
N ALA A 37 6.99 -3.33 9.14
CA ALA A 37 6.07 -3.73 10.19
C ALA A 37 5.76 -5.22 10.09
N ALA A 38 5.43 -5.83 11.23
CA ALA A 38 4.81 -7.15 11.26
C ALA A 38 3.36 -7.05 10.79
N SER A 39 2.96 -7.99 9.94
CA SER A 39 1.58 -8.19 9.49
C SER A 39 0.73 -8.58 10.70
N LEU A 40 -0.26 -7.76 11.01
CA LEU A 40 -1.20 -8.02 12.11
C LEU A 40 -2.09 -9.24 11.87
N SER A 41 -2.25 -9.66 10.60
CA SER A 41 -3.27 -10.63 10.18
C SER A 41 -2.72 -12.04 9.95
N ALA A 42 -1.47 -12.17 9.47
CA ALA A 42 -0.91 -13.46 9.06
C ALA A 42 0.43 -13.81 9.74
N GLY A 43 0.93 -12.94 10.64
CA GLY A 43 2.24 -13.13 11.28
C GLY A 43 3.44 -12.94 10.34
N GLY A 44 3.21 -12.51 9.11
CA GLY A 44 4.26 -12.16 8.15
C GLY A 44 4.94 -10.83 8.48
N CYS A 45 5.94 -10.46 7.67
CA CYS A 45 6.58 -9.15 7.72
C CYS A 45 6.40 -8.44 6.36
N GLY A 46 6.52 -7.11 6.36
CA GLY A 46 6.29 -6.32 5.16
C GLY A 46 6.54 -4.84 5.36
N ILE A 47 6.08 -4.04 4.40
CA ILE A 47 6.14 -2.58 4.43
C ILE A 47 4.73 -2.04 4.60
N LEU A 48 4.52 -1.27 5.67
CA LEU A 48 3.30 -0.50 5.91
C LEU A 48 3.47 0.91 5.34
N TYR A 49 2.62 1.27 4.40
CA TYR A 49 2.51 2.60 3.81
C TYR A 49 1.31 3.33 4.42
N GLU A 50 1.56 4.53 4.92
CA GLU A 50 0.52 5.48 5.30
C GLU A 50 0.27 6.39 4.09
N CYS A 51 -0.89 6.24 3.46
CA CYS A 51 -1.23 6.90 2.19
C CYS A 51 -2.43 7.82 2.35
N MET A 52 -2.50 8.84 1.49
CA MET A 52 -3.67 9.68 1.30
C MET A 52 -4.32 9.31 -0.04
N VAL A 53 -5.63 9.08 -0.01
CA VAL A 53 -6.46 8.77 -1.18
C VAL A 53 -7.76 9.56 -1.07
N CYS A 54 -8.04 10.39 -2.07
CA CYS A 54 -9.21 11.28 -2.07
C CYS A 54 -9.30 12.12 -0.77
N GLY A 55 -8.14 12.60 -0.28
CA GLY A 55 -8.06 13.37 0.97
C GLY A 55 -8.31 12.56 2.26
N ARG A 56 -8.45 11.23 2.18
CA ARG A 56 -8.59 10.34 3.36
C ARG A 56 -7.31 9.54 3.59
N GLN A 57 -6.91 9.38 4.84
CA GLN A 57 -5.79 8.53 5.20
C GLN A 57 -6.21 7.06 5.13
N ILE A 58 -5.35 6.23 4.54
CA ILE A 58 -5.47 4.78 4.50
C ILE A 58 -4.13 4.13 4.83
N HIS A 59 -4.18 2.87 5.26
CA HIS A 59 -3.01 2.05 5.52
C HIS A 59 -2.93 0.92 4.51
N LEU A 60 -1.86 0.88 3.74
CA LEU A 60 -1.63 -0.12 2.70
C LEU A 60 -0.39 -0.94 3.08
N PHE A 61 -0.52 -2.26 3.12
CA PHE A 61 0.55 -3.16 3.51
C PHE A 61 1.01 -4.00 2.31
N TYR A 62 2.33 -4.01 2.09
CA TYR A 62 2.99 -4.88 1.12
C TYR A 62 3.74 -5.97 1.86
N GLU A 63 3.24 -7.20 1.79
CA GLU A 63 3.80 -8.36 2.49
C GLU A 63 4.92 -9.03 1.67
N GLU A 64 5.81 -9.75 2.35
CA GLU A 64 6.95 -10.44 1.71
C GLU A 64 6.56 -11.48 0.65
N ASN A 65 5.32 -11.99 0.67
CA ASN A 65 4.77 -12.86 -0.38
C ASN A 65 4.30 -12.10 -1.63
N TYR A 66 4.68 -10.82 -1.76
CA TYR A 66 4.37 -9.93 -2.88
C TYR A 66 2.89 -9.56 -3.02
N LYS A 67 2.11 -9.70 -1.94
CA LYS A 67 0.68 -9.33 -1.91
C LYS A 67 0.47 -7.99 -1.21
N TRP A 68 -0.54 -7.28 -1.69
CA TRP A 68 -1.02 -6.02 -1.12
C TRP A 68 -2.29 -6.22 -0.31
N PHE A 69 -2.42 -5.48 0.78
CA PHE A 69 -3.57 -5.49 1.67
C PHE A 69 -3.91 -4.08 2.15
N VAL A 70 -5.19 -3.76 2.29
CA VAL A 70 -5.61 -2.58 3.06
C VAL A 70 -5.74 -3.00 4.52
N CYS A 71 -5.02 -2.33 5.42
CA CYS A 71 -5.21 -2.54 6.85
C CYS A 71 -6.49 -1.83 7.29
N ARG A 72 -7.42 -2.56 7.90
CA ARG A 72 -8.54 -2.00 8.65
C ARG A 72 -8.09 -1.89 10.10
N ASN A 73 -8.05 -0.68 10.64
CA ASN A 73 -8.03 -0.48 12.09
C ASN A 73 -9.42 -0.78 12.66
#